data_AF-J0D564-F1
#
_entry.id   AF-J0D564-F1
#
_cell.length_a   1.000
_cell.length_b   1.000
_cell.length_c   1.000
_cell.angle_alpha   90.00
_cell.angle_beta   90.00
_cell.angle_gamma   90.00
#
_symmetry.space_group_name_H-M   'P 1'
#
loop_
_entity.id
_entity.type
_entity.pdbx_description
1 polymer ?
#
loop_
_entity_poly.entity_id
_entity_poly.type
_entity_poly.pdbx_seq_one_letter_code
_entity_poly.pdbx_strand_id
1 'polypeptide(L)'
;MTRSYMYSLLPTVFFPLSLLSYASLVGVTSTLFIILVVLYDAASQPTARGSLWEPAPTQPGAQSPLKLTLVFGLFMVGFSGHAVIPTLALDMDQPEEFDKVMNIAFVRPRITHVRPGSILTVSPHRQTATTFLYALMGVAGYFRFGDAVSQEISQDLLHTPGYSLPLNKLCVWILVIVSLTKFVLAARPLNITLELLLGLGAPDGARADAKWRGLIVLERTALVAAVAVVAVLVPDFSASMAFLGSFSAFVL
;
A
#
# COMPACT_ATOMS: atom_id res chain seq x y z
N MET A 1 43.46 1.21 12.32
CA MET A 1 42.78 1.38 13.64
C MET A 1 41.55 2.26 13.40
N THR A 2 40.63 1.77 12.57
CA THR A 2 39.67 2.58 11.78
C THR A 2 38.40 1.76 11.53
N ARG A 3 37.66 1.38 12.58
CA ARG A 3 36.40 0.64 12.41
C ARG A 3 35.34 0.77 13.52
N SER A 4 35.48 1.69 14.47
CA SER A 4 34.67 1.64 15.70
C SER A 4 33.67 2.79 15.92
N TYR A 5 33.52 3.74 14.99
CA TYR A 5 32.63 4.91 15.21
C TYR A 5 31.35 4.93 14.36
N MET A 6 31.09 3.89 13.58
CA MET A 6 29.84 3.72 12.82
C MET A 6 28.68 3.21 13.70
N TYR A 7 28.55 3.72 14.93
CA TYR A 7 27.53 3.28 15.89
C TYR A 7 26.78 4.40 16.61
N SER A 8 27.09 5.68 16.37
CA SER A 8 26.45 6.79 17.10
C SER A 8 25.43 7.63 16.30
N LEU A 9 25.11 7.25 15.06
CA LEU A 9 24.04 7.85 14.24
C LEU A 9 22.85 6.90 13.96
N LEU A 10 22.75 5.77 14.68
CA LEU A 10 21.90 4.64 14.30
C LEU A 10 20.60 4.38 15.12
N PRO A 11 19.93 5.27 15.89
CA PRO A 11 18.77 4.83 16.67
C PRO A 11 17.49 4.54 15.86
N THR A 12 17.55 4.55 14.52
CA THR A 12 16.54 3.96 13.60
C THR A 12 17.14 2.94 12.63
N VAL A 13 18.44 2.66 12.74
CA VAL A 13 19.19 1.63 12.00
C VAL A 13 19.59 0.46 12.92
N PHE A 14 19.36 0.58 14.24
CA PHE A 14 19.48 -0.49 15.23
C PHE A 14 18.33 -1.51 15.19
N PHE A 15 17.41 -1.42 14.23
CA PHE A 15 16.69 -2.62 13.83
C PHE A 15 17.56 -3.36 12.83
N PRO A 16 18.00 -4.60 13.13
CA PRO A 16 18.88 -5.34 12.23
C PRO A 16 18.19 -5.42 10.86
N LEU A 17 18.97 -5.40 9.76
CA LEU A 17 18.44 -5.57 8.40
C LEU A 17 17.50 -6.80 8.29
N SER A 18 17.71 -7.79 9.16
CA SER A 18 16.81 -8.92 9.34
C SER A 18 15.39 -8.51 9.77
N LEU A 19 15.19 -7.55 10.67
CA LEU A 19 13.83 -7.10 11.05
C LEU A 19 13.13 -6.37 9.90
N LEU A 20 13.84 -5.59 9.09
CA LEU A 20 13.29 -4.99 7.86
C LEU A 20 12.85 -6.07 6.87
N SER A 21 13.67 -7.12 6.72
CA SER A 21 13.33 -8.30 5.91
C SER A 21 12.15 -9.09 6.48
N TYR A 22 12.07 -9.27 7.81
CA TYR A 22 10.95 -9.94 8.46
C TYR A 22 9.66 -9.12 8.36
N ALA A 23 9.74 -7.80 8.53
CA ALA A 23 8.61 -6.89 8.35
C ALA A 23 8.07 -6.94 6.91
N SER A 24 8.96 -6.98 5.91
CA SER A 24 8.60 -7.15 4.51
C SER A 24 7.96 -8.53 4.25
N LEU A 25 8.57 -9.61 4.73
CA LEU A 25 8.05 -10.98 4.58
C LEU A 25 6.66 -11.15 5.23
N VAL A 26 6.49 -10.63 6.44
CA VAL A 26 5.18 -10.57 7.12
C VAL A 26 4.21 -9.76 6.28
N GLY A 27 4.60 -8.59 5.78
CA GLY A 27 3.78 -7.77 4.92
C GLY A 27 3.27 -8.50 3.67
N VAL A 28 4.15 -9.17 2.93
CA VAL A 28 3.80 -9.94 1.73
C VAL A 28 2.88 -11.12 2.07
N THR A 29 3.25 -11.91 3.09
CA THR A 29 2.48 -13.08 3.53
C THR A 29 1.08 -12.67 4.01
N SER A 30 0.98 -11.57 4.77
CA SER A 30 -0.28 -11.02 5.23
C SER A 30 -1.14 -10.52 4.08
N THR A 31 -0.57 -9.81 3.09
CA THR A 31 -1.32 -9.36 1.92
C THR A 31 -1.87 -10.55 1.11
N LEU A 32 -1.09 -11.60 0.91
CA LEU A 32 -1.57 -12.84 0.27
C LEU A 32 -2.68 -13.52 1.08
N PHE A 33 -2.53 -13.59 2.41
CA PHE A 33 -3.55 -14.16 3.28
C PHE A 33 -4.87 -13.39 3.19
N ILE A 34 -4.84 -12.06 3.24
CA ILE A 34 -6.03 -11.21 3.13
C ILE A 34 -6.73 -11.44 1.78
N ILE A 35 -5.96 -11.50 0.68
CA ILE A 35 -6.51 -11.80 -0.65
C ILE A 35 -7.20 -13.16 -0.66
N LEU A 36 -6.55 -14.20 -0.14
CA LEU A 36 -7.14 -15.54 -0.07
C LEU A 36 -8.41 -15.58 0.79
N VAL A 37 -8.42 -14.87 1.92
CA VAL A 37 -9.60 -14.76 2.79
C VAL A 37 -10.76 -14.10 2.07
N VAL A 38 -10.52 -12.97 1.39
CA VAL A 38 -11.57 -12.25 0.65
C VAL A 38 -12.10 -13.07 -0.52
N LEU A 39 -11.23 -13.80 -1.23
CA LEU A 39 -11.65 -14.67 -2.34
C LEU A 39 -12.40 -15.91 -1.85
N TYR A 40 -11.91 -16.56 -0.80
CA TYR A 40 -12.60 -17.67 -0.16
C TYR A 40 -13.98 -17.24 0.29
N ASP A 41 -14.08 -16.05 0.89
CA ASP A 41 -15.35 -15.51 1.31
C ASP A 41 -16.30 -15.24 0.14
N ALA A 42 -15.81 -14.57 -0.90
CA ALA A 42 -16.59 -14.28 -2.09
C ALA A 42 -17.13 -15.55 -2.78
N ALA A 43 -16.40 -16.67 -2.69
CA ALA A 43 -16.77 -17.94 -3.31
C ALA A 43 -17.65 -18.86 -2.46
N SER A 44 -17.53 -18.81 -1.13
CA SER A 44 -18.07 -19.85 -0.23
C SER A 44 -19.50 -19.60 0.26
N GLN A 45 -20.04 -18.39 0.11
CA GLN A 45 -21.36 -18.06 0.67
C GLN A 45 -22.45 -18.05 -0.41
N PRO A 46 -23.53 -18.85 -0.33
CA PRO A 46 -24.56 -18.87 -1.38
C PRO A 46 -25.55 -17.69 -1.35
N THR A 47 -25.81 -17.06 -0.21
CA THR A 47 -27.03 -16.21 -0.03
C THR A 47 -26.87 -14.94 0.82
N ALA A 48 -25.66 -14.59 1.30
CA ALA A 48 -25.47 -13.40 2.12
C ALA A 48 -25.15 -12.16 1.26
N ARG A 49 -26.17 -11.36 0.86
CA ARG A 49 -26.02 -10.03 0.24
C ARG A 49 -24.89 -9.95 -0.81
N GLY A 50 -24.96 -10.78 -1.84
CA GLY A 50 -24.02 -10.79 -2.97
C GLY A 50 -22.95 -11.86 -2.86
N SER A 51 -23.16 -13.01 -3.49
CA SER A 51 -22.16 -14.07 -3.68
C SER A 51 -21.54 -13.95 -5.08
N LEU A 52 -20.38 -14.57 -5.34
CA LEU A 52 -19.95 -14.81 -6.73
C LEU A 52 -21.02 -15.56 -7.55
N TRP A 53 -21.91 -16.30 -6.88
CA TRP A 53 -22.99 -17.08 -7.49
C TRP A 53 -24.29 -16.29 -7.67
N GLU A 54 -24.53 -15.26 -6.85
CA GLU A 54 -25.70 -14.39 -6.92
C GLU A 54 -25.25 -12.95 -6.64
N PRO A 55 -24.81 -12.21 -7.68
CA PRO A 55 -24.20 -10.89 -7.52
C PRO A 55 -25.11 -9.90 -6.80
N ALA A 56 -24.51 -9.03 -5.98
CA ALA A 56 -25.22 -7.89 -5.41
C ALA A 56 -25.75 -6.97 -6.53
N PRO A 57 -26.86 -6.22 -6.29
CA PRO A 57 -27.33 -5.24 -7.26
C PRO A 57 -26.23 -4.21 -7.54
N THR A 58 -25.89 -4.09 -8.82
CA THR A 58 -24.81 -3.23 -9.30
C THR A 58 -25.32 -2.34 -10.44
N GLN A 59 -24.92 -1.07 -10.44
CA GLN A 59 -25.19 -0.18 -11.57
C GLN A 59 -23.97 -0.16 -12.52
N PRO A 60 -24.12 -0.56 -13.79
CA PRO A 60 -23.04 -0.45 -14.76
C PRO A 60 -22.84 1.01 -15.18
N GLY A 61 -21.61 1.51 -15.06
CA GLY A 61 -21.21 2.83 -15.56
C GLY A 61 -20.87 3.86 -14.48
N ALA A 62 -20.34 5.00 -14.91
CA ALA A 62 -19.96 6.09 -14.00
C ALA A 62 -21.20 6.84 -13.54
N GLN A 63 -21.59 6.65 -12.28
CA GLN A 63 -22.75 7.33 -11.68
C GLN A 63 -22.56 8.86 -11.60
N SER A 64 -21.31 9.34 -11.55
CA SER A 64 -20.97 10.77 -11.51
C SER A 64 -19.55 11.02 -12.01
N PRO A 65 -19.28 12.14 -12.72
CA PRO A 65 -17.92 12.56 -13.07
C PRO A 65 -17.00 12.70 -11.86
N LEU A 66 -17.53 13.14 -10.71
CA LEU A 66 -16.74 13.28 -9.48
C LEU A 66 -16.36 11.92 -8.88
N LYS A 67 -17.25 10.93 -8.96
CA LYS A 67 -16.92 9.56 -8.54
C LYS A 67 -15.87 8.94 -9.47
N LEU A 68 -15.95 9.25 -10.77
CA LEU A 68 -14.96 8.81 -11.74
C LEU A 68 -13.57 9.37 -11.42
N THR A 69 -13.46 10.67 -11.09
CA THR A 69 -12.17 11.27 -10.70
C THR A 69 -11.66 10.75 -9.36
N LEU A 70 -12.54 10.48 -8.40
CA LEU A 70 -12.16 9.81 -7.15
C LEU A 70 -11.57 8.42 -7.40
N VAL A 71 -12.23 7.59 -8.22
CA VAL A 71 -11.72 6.26 -8.59
C VAL A 71 -10.40 6.36 -9.33
N PHE A 72 -10.24 7.35 -10.22
CA PHE A 72 -8.98 7.57 -10.91
C PHE A 72 -7.84 7.90 -9.94
N GLY A 73 -8.05 8.83 -9.00
CA GLY A 73 -7.06 9.14 -7.96
C GLY A 73 -6.72 7.93 -7.08
N LEU A 74 -7.74 7.17 -6.68
CA LEU A 74 -7.58 5.96 -5.86
C LEU A 74 -6.89 4.83 -6.63
N PHE A 75 -7.01 4.79 -7.95
CA PHE A 75 -6.25 3.88 -8.78
C PHE A 75 -4.78 4.33 -8.87
N MET A 76 -4.53 5.62 -9.12
CA MET A 76 -3.19 6.18 -9.26
C MET A 76 -2.32 6.03 -8.01
N VAL A 77 -2.90 6.18 -6.81
CA VAL A 77 -2.15 5.97 -5.55
C VAL A 77 -1.61 4.54 -5.44
N GLY A 78 -2.31 3.54 -5.97
CA GLY A 78 -1.87 2.14 -6.00
C GLY A 78 -0.65 1.89 -6.89
N PHE A 79 -0.39 2.77 -7.87
CA PHE A 79 0.76 2.72 -8.76
C PHE A 79 1.82 3.80 -8.45
N SER A 80 1.66 4.54 -7.34
CA SER A 80 2.56 5.61 -6.92
C SER A 80 3.84 5.06 -6.24
N GLY A 81 4.62 4.26 -6.96
CA GLY A 81 5.89 3.68 -6.51
C GLY A 81 7.14 4.29 -7.18
N HIS A 82 6.95 5.29 -8.05
CA HIS A 82 8.01 5.80 -8.93
C HIS A 82 9.20 6.41 -8.18
N ALA A 83 8.97 6.99 -7.00
CA ALA A 83 10.03 7.60 -6.20
C ALA A 83 11.08 6.59 -5.69
N VAL A 84 10.74 5.30 -5.57
CA VAL A 84 11.66 4.27 -5.08
C VAL A 84 12.29 3.43 -6.19
N ILE A 85 11.86 3.61 -7.44
CA ILE A 85 12.37 2.86 -8.60
C ILE A 85 13.88 3.06 -8.78
N PRO A 86 14.44 4.29 -8.77
CA PRO A 86 15.87 4.49 -8.98
C PRO A 86 16.73 3.83 -7.88
N THR A 87 16.31 3.97 -6.62
CA THR A 87 16.98 3.32 -5.49
C THR A 87 16.90 1.79 -5.58
N LEU A 88 15.74 1.25 -5.99
CA LEU A 88 15.56 -0.18 -6.18
C LEU A 88 16.47 -0.72 -7.29
N ALA A 89 16.59 0.00 -8.41
CA ALA A 89 17.46 -0.38 -9.51
C ALA A 89 18.95 -0.39 -9.11
N LEU A 90 19.36 0.55 -8.26
CA LEU A 90 20.73 0.63 -7.74
C LEU A 90 21.04 -0.45 -6.68
N ASP A 91 20.02 -0.91 -5.95
CA ASP A 91 20.14 -1.95 -4.92
C ASP A 91 20.07 -3.39 -5.51
N MET A 92 19.80 -3.54 -6.81
CA MET A 92 19.77 -4.85 -7.48
C MET A 92 21.18 -5.39 -7.74
N ASP A 93 21.37 -6.69 -7.49
CA ASP A 93 22.62 -7.41 -7.81
C ASP A 93 22.94 -7.38 -9.32
N GLN A 94 21.89 -7.37 -10.16
CA GLN A 94 21.97 -7.28 -11.62
C GLN A 94 21.07 -6.15 -12.15
N PRO A 95 21.54 -4.89 -12.16
CA PRO A 95 20.74 -3.73 -12.59
C PRO A 95 20.23 -3.84 -14.05
N GLU A 96 20.92 -4.57 -14.91
CA GLU A 96 20.51 -4.85 -16.30
C GLU A 96 19.20 -5.65 -16.40
N GLU A 97 18.81 -6.39 -15.35
CA GLU A 97 17.53 -7.10 -15.30
C GLU A 97 16.38 -6.23 -14.76
N PHE A 98 16.64 -4.98 -14.38
CA PHE A 98 15.64 -4.09 -13.79
C PHE A 98 14.36 -4.00 -14.63
N ASP A 99 14.51 -3.78 -15.95
CA ASP A 99 13.37 -3.71 -16.87
C ASP A 99 12.57 -5.01 -16.89
N LYS A 100 13.24 -6.16 -16.85
CA LYS A 100 12.58 -7.48 -16.84
C LYS A 100 11.77 -7.67 -15.56
N VAL A 101 12.34 -7.33 -14.39
CA VAL A 101 11.66 -7.40 -13.09
C VAL A 101 10.46 -6.45 -13.07
N MET A 102 10.62 -5.22 -13.56
CA MET A 102 9.53 -4.24 -13.63
C MET A 102 8.42 -4.64 -14.59
N ASN A 103 8.74 -5.21 -15.75
CA ASN A 103 7.74 -5.71 -16.70
C ASN A 103 6.93 -6.88 -16.10
N ILE A 104 7.55 -7.72 -15.26
CA ILE A 104 6.85 -8.80 -14.54
C ILE A 104 5.96 -8.22 -13.43
N ALA A 105 6.46 -7.23 -12.68
CA ALA A 105 5.77 -6.67 -11.52
C ALA A 105 4.60 -5.71 -11.88
N PHE A 106 4.77 -4.87 -12.91
CA PHE A 106 3.87 -3.76 -13.22
C PHE A 106 3.17 -3.87 -14.58
N VAL A 107 3.86 -4.12 -15.70
CA VAL A 107 3.20 -4.17 -17.03
C VAL A 107 4.00 -4.97 -18.06
N ARG A 108 3.38 -6.00 -18.67
CA ARG A 108 3.14 -6.09 -20.13
C ARG A 108 2.20 -7.25 -20.52
N PRO A 109 0.90 -7.01 -20.79
CA PRO A 109 0.22 -7.76 -21.83
C PRO A 109 0.81 -7.29 -23.15
N ARG A 110 1.62 -8.13 -23.81
CA ARG A 110 2.03 -7.85 -25.19
C ARG A 110 0.79 -7.99 -26.06
N ILE A 111 0.11 -6.88 -26.35
CA ILE A 111 -0.96 -6.84 -27.34
C ILE A 111 -0.30 -7.08 -28.69
N THR A 112 -0.29 -8.34 -29.10
CA THR A 112 0.25 -8.75 -30.40
C THR A 112 -0.86 -8.49 -31.41
N HIS A 113 -0.76 -7.37 -32.15
CA HIS A 113 -1.62 -7.01 -33.28
C HIS A 113 -3.15 -7.04 -33.01
N VAL A 114 -3.73 -5.88 -32.74
CA VAL A 114 -5.20 -5.70 -32.79
C VAL A 114 -5.63 -5.75 -34.26
N ARG A 115 -6.18 -6.88 -34.71
CA ARG A 115 -6.97 -6.92 -35.95
C ARG A 115 -8.35 -6.30 -35.65
N PRO A 116 -8.90 -5.45 -36.53
CA PRO A 116 -10.26 -4.93 -36.35
C PRO A 116 -11.26 -6.09 -36.45
N GLY A 117 -12.01 -6.37 -35.38
CA GLY A 117 -13.11 -7.34 -35.39
C GLY A 117 -12.92 -8.62 -34.56
N SER A 118 -11.79 -8.82 -33.88
CA SER A 118 -11.59 -9.97 -32.96
C SER A 118 -11.68 -9.55 -31.50
N ILE A 119 -12.49 -10.27 -30.70
CA ILE A 119 -12.51 -10.19 -29.23
C ILE A 119 -11.08 -10.24 -28.71
N LEU A 120 -10.78 -9.27 -27.85
CA LEU A 120 -9.49 -8.97 -27.24
C LEU A 120 -8.96 -10.22 -26.50
N THR A 121 -8.27 -11.09 -27.21
CA THR A 121 -7.68 -12.31 -26.67
C THR A 121 -6.34 -11.94 -26.04
N VAL A 122 -6.41 -11.52 -24.78
CA VAL A 122 -5.24 -11.32 -23.92
C VAL A 122 -4.58 -12.70 -23.75
N SER A 123 -3.41 -12.90 -24.34
CA SER A 123 -2.65 -14.15 -24.16
C SER A 123 -2.31 -14.31 -22.66
N PRO A 124 -2.72 -15.39 -21.99
CA PRO A 124 -2.65 -15.53 -20.53
C PRO A 124 -1.24 -15.83 -19.99
N HIS A 125 -0.18 -15.73 -20.80
CA HIS A 125 1.09 -16.38 -20.49
C HIS A 125 2.27 -15.47 -20.06
N ARG A 126 2.02 -14.44 -19.23
CA ARG A 126 3.04 -13.82 -18.33
C ARG A 126 2.32 -12.87 -17.38
N GLN A 127 2.17 -13.30 -16.13
CA GLN A 127 1.31 -12.65 -15.13
C GLN A 127 1.91 -11.32 -14.68
N THR A 128 1.23 -10.22 -15.00
CA THR A 128 1.32 -8.93 -14.32
C THR A 128 0.68 -9.05 -12.93
N ALA A 129 1.45 -9.51 -11.96
CA ALA A 129 0.94 -9.94 -10.65
C ALA A 129 0.13 -8.84 -9.95
N THR A 130 0.63 -7.60 -9.91
CA THR A 130 -0.02 -6.50 -9.16
C THR A 130 -1.36 -6.10 -9.78
N THR A 131 -1.39 -5.80 -11.08
CA THR A 131 -2.61 -5.42 -11.80
C THR A 131 -3.66 -6.54 -11.74
N PHE A 132 -3.23 -7.80 -11.87
CA PHE A 132 -4.14 -8.94 -11.77
C PHE A 132 -4.74 -9.06 -10.38
N LEU A 133 -3.94 -8.96 -9.31
CA LEU A 133 -4.43 -9.02 -7.94
C LEU A 133 -5.38 -7.85 -7.62
N TYR A 134 -5.09 -6.64 -8.08
CA TYR A 134 -5.97 -5.48 -7.91
C TYR A 134 -7.28 -5.65 -8.68
N ALA A 135 -7.24 -6.11 -9.93
CA ALA A 135 -8.44 -6.38 -10.72
C ALA A 135 -9.27 -7.50 -10.07
N LEU A 136 -8.62 -8.58 -9.62
CA LEU A 136 -9.27 -9.71 -8.96
C LEU A 136 -9.98 -9.28 -7.69
N MET A 137 -9.31 -8.50 -6.83
CA MET A 137 -9.89 -7.96 -5.60
C MET A 137 -11.02 -6.96 -5.89
N GLY A 138 -10.86 -6.09 -6.88
CA GLY A 138 -11.88 -5.13 -7.29
C GLY A 138 -13.13 -5.81 -7.83
N VAL A 139 -12.97 -6.82 -8.69
CA VAL A 139 -14.09 -7.61 -9.24
C VAL A 139 -14.78 -8.43 -8.14
N ALA A 140 -14.00 -9.07 -7.26
CA ALA A 140 -14.56 -9.81 -6.13
C ALA A 140 -15.37 -8.90 -5.20
N GLY A 141 -14.83 -7.73 -4.85
CA GLY A 141 -15.54 -6.74 -4.02
C GLY A 141 -16.78 -6.16 -4.72
N TYR A 142 -16.69 -5.85 -6.02
CA TYR A 142 -17.81 -5.32 -6.80
C TYR A 142 -18.99 -6.31 -6.86
N PHE A 143 -18.72 -7.60 -7.14
CA PHE A 143 -19.78 -8.61 -7.14
C PHE A 143 -20.32 -8.94 -5.74
N ARG A 144 -19.44 -8.88 -4.73
CA ARG A 144 -19.79 -9.18 -3.33
C ARG A 144 -20.65 -8.09 -2.69
N PHE A 145 -20.27 -6.82 -2.81
CA PHE A 145 -20.91 -5.72 -2.07
C PHE A 145 -21.75 -4.79 -2.96
N GLY A 146 -21.53 -4.80 -4.27
CA GLY A 146 -22.28 -3.99 -5.23
C GLY A 146 -22.27 -2.51 -4.88
N ASP A 147 -23.43 -1.87 -4.99
CA ASP A 147 -23.60 -0.44 -4.69
C ASP A 147 -23.43 -0.08 -3.19
N ALA A 148 -23.36 -1.08 -2.30
CA ALA A 148 -23.24 -0.89 -0.85
C ALA A 148 -21.80 -1.06 -0.33
N VAL A 149 -20.81 -1.13 -1.22
CA VAL A 149 -19.40 -1.27 -0.84
C VAL A 149 -18.91 -0.08 -0.01
N SER A 150 -18.25 -0.37 1.11
CA SER A 150 -17.62 0.66 1.93
C SER A 150 -16.32 1.17 1.30
N GLN A 151 -15.77 2.25 1.84
CA GLN A 151 -14.48 2.79 1.38
C GLN A 151 -13.32 1.81 1.64
N GLU A 152 -13.51 0.87 2.56
CA GLU A 152 -12.51 -0.11 2.98
C GLU A 152 -13.14 -1.48 3.18
N ILE A 153 -12.51 -2.51 2.60
CA ILE A 153 -12.93 -3.91 2.74
C ILE A 153 -12.92 -4.38 4.21
N SER A 154 -12.08 -3.79 5.07
CA SER A 154 -12.04 -4.07 6.51
C SER A 154 -13.37 -3.76 7.20
N GLN A 155 -14.05 -2.69 6.79
CA GLN A 155 -15.33 -2.29 7.38
C GLN A 155 -16.42 -3.30 6.98
N ASP A 156 -16.45 -3.65 5.69
CA ASP A 156 -17.42 -4.62 5.16
C ASP A 156 -17.25 -6.02 5.78
N LEU A 157 -16.01 -6.45 6.03
CA LEU A 157 -15.70 -7.72 6.71
C LEU A 157 -16.15 -7.74 8.19
N LEU A 158 -16.21 -6.59 8.86
CA LEU A 158 -16.66 -6.46 10.24
C LEU A 158 -18.19 -6.38 10.36
N HIS A 159 -18.85 -5.75 9.39
CA HIS A 159 -20.27 -5.46 9.44
C HIS A 159 -21.18 -6.56 8.88
N THR A 160 -20.64 -7.58 8.20
CA THR A 160 -21.46 -8.63 7.61
C THR A 160 -21.74 -9.79 8.60
N PRO A 161 -23.00 -9.99 9.07
CA PRO A 161 -23.33 -11.03 10.05
C PRO A 161 -23.57 -12.37 9.34
N GLY A 162 -22.84 -13.43 9.74
CA GLY A 162 -22.98 -14.78 9.17
C GLY A 162 -21.69 -15.59 9.07
N TYR A 163 -20.56 -14.97 9.39
CA TYR A 163 -19.23 -15.51 9.11
C TYR A 163 -18.71 -16.44 10.19
N SER A 164 -17.67 -17.22 9.85
CA SER A 164 -16.72 -17.70 10.86
C SER A 164 -16.02 -16.49 11.48
N LEU A 165 -16.69 -15.91 12.50
CA LEU A 165 -16.23 -14.79 13.32
C LEU A 165 -14.71 -14.80 13.59
N PRO A 166 -14.04 -15.94 13.88
CA PRO A 166 -12.59 -15.94 14.06
C PRO A 166 -11.77 -15.52 12.82
N LEU A 167 -12.17 -15.89 11.60
CA LEU A 167 -11.35 -15.70 10.40
C LEU A 167 -11.39 -14.24 9.92
N ASN A 168 -12.55 -13.59 9.94
CA ASN A 168 -12.66 -12.15 9.65
C ASN A 168 -11.98 -11.30 10.72
N LYS A 169 -12.16 -11.65 12.01
CA LYS A 169 -11.46 -10.96 13.10
C LYS A 169 -9.95 -11.08 12.95
N LEU A 170 -9.44 -12.27 12.61
CA LEU A 170 -8.03 -12.49 12.33
C LEU A 170 -7.55 -11.63 11.15
N CYS A 171 -8.31 -11.59 10.06
CA CYS A 171 -7.99 -10.76 8.89
C CYS A 171 -7.88 -9.26 9.24
N VAL A 172 -8.82 -8.74 10.04
CA VAL A 172 -8.82 -7.35 10.49
C VAL A 172 -7.63 -7.08 11.42
N TRP A 173 -7.30 -7.98 12.34
CA TRP A 173 -6.11 -7.85 13.19
C TRP A 173 -4.82 -7.85 12.38
N ILE A 174 -4.73 -8.70 11.36
CA ILE A 174 -3.58 -8.73 10.45
C ILE A 174 -3.47 -7.40 9.69
N LEU A 175 -4.59 -6.83 9.20
CA LEU A 175 -4.60 -5.51 8.56
C LEU A 175 -4.04 -4.42 9.50
N VAL A 176 -4.44 -4.42 10.77
CA VAL A 176 -3.93 -3.46 11.78
C VAL A 176 -2.42 -3.62 11.98
N ILE A 177 -1.93 -4.85 12.17
CA ILE A 177 -0.49 -5.13 12.40
C ILE A 177 0.35 -4.69 11.19
N VAL A 178 -0.12 -4.98 9.97
CA VAL A 178 0.57 -4.60 8.73
C VAL A 178 0.62 -3.08 8.57
N SER A 179 -0.47 -2.37 8.87
CA SER A 179 -0.52 -0.90 8.81
C SER A 179 0.44 -0.25 9.80
N LEU A 180 0.50 -0.75 11.05
CA LEU A 180 1.46 -0.27 12.05
C LEU A 180 2.91 -0.45 11.59
N THR A 181 3.22 -1.62 11.03
CA THR A 181 4.58 -1.92 10.55
C THR A 181 4.97 -1.01 9.40
N LYS A 182 4.08 -0.82 8.42
CA LYS A 182 4.33 0.05 7.25
C LYS A 182 4.45 1.52 7.64
N PHE A 183 3.69 1.99 8.63
CA PHE A 183 3.80 3.36 9.12
C PHE A 183 5.20 3.68 9.64
N VAL A 184 5.80 2.79 10.45
CA VAL A 184 7.17 2.98 10.97
C VAL A 184 8.20 3.04 9.85
N LEU A 185 8.05 2.20 8.81
CA LEU A 185 8.94 2.18 7.66
C LEU A 185 8.82 3.44 6.80
N ALA A 186 7.59 3.91 6.57
CA ALA A 186 7.32 5.12 5.78
C ALA A 186 7.68 6.42 6.51
N ALA A 187 7.57 6.46 7.84
CA ALA A 187 7.93 7.63 8.64
C ALA A 187 9.44 7.90 8.66
N ARG A 188 10.28 6.88 8.42
CA ARG A 188 11.74 7.00 8.49
C ARG A 188 12.33 8.00 7.46
N PRO A 189 12.08 7.87 6.15
CA PRO A 189 12.58 8.85 5.17
C PRO A 189 12.00 10.26 5.39
N LEU A 190 10.76 10.35 5.91
CA LEU A 190 10.12 11.61 6.24
C LEU A 190 10.85 12.32 7.39
N ASN A 191 11.14 11.61 8.49
CA ASN A 191 11.91 12.14 9.62
C ASN A 191 13.29 12.62 9.18
N ILE A 192 14.01 11.85 8.34
CA ILE A 192 15.33 12.25 7.84
C ILE A 192 15.24 13.55 7.03
N THR A 193 14.23 13.66 6.16
CA THR A 193 14.01 14.88 5.38
C THR A 193 13.72 16.09 6.27
N LEU A 194 12.87 15.92 7.30
CA LEU A 194 12.55 16.98 8.25
C LEU A 194 13.76 17.38 9.10
N GLU A 195 14.53 16.40 9.58
CA GLU A 195 15.78 16.63 10.31
C GLU A 195 16.79 17.43 9.45
N LEU A 196 16.88 17.15 8.14
CA LEU A 196 17.71 17.91 7.22
C LEU A 196 17.18 19.33 6.97
N LEU A 197 15.86 19.50 6.74
CA LEU A 197 15.23 20.80 6.50
C LEU A 197 15.33 21.74 7.72
N LEU A 198 15.22 21.19 8.92
CA LEU A 198 15.33 21.93 10.18
C LEU A 198 16.79 22.17 10.61
N GLY A 199 17.78 21.67 9.84
CA GLY A 199 19.20 21.78 10.20
C GLY A 199 19.57 20.98 11.46
N LEU A 200 18.76 19.98 11.82
CA LEU A 200 19.01 19.02 12.90
C LEU A 200 19.92 17.85 12.45
N GLY A 201 20.23 17.79 11.15
CA GLY A 201 21.17 16.84 10.54
C GLY A 201 22.60 17.05 11.04
N ALA A 202 23.28 15.95 11.36
CA ALA A 202 24.52 15.92 12.14
C ALA A 202 25.62 16.87 11.63
N PRO A 203 26.13 17.80 12.48
CA PRO A 203 27.44 18.39 12.26
C PRO A 203 28.49 17.31 12.55
N ASP A 204 29.38 17.06 11.60
CA ASP A 204 30.56 16.24 11.81
C ASP A 204 31.33 16.77 13.04
N GLY A 205 31.37 15.97 14.10
CA GLY A 205 32.28 16.19 15.21
C GLY A 205 31.88 17.27 16.23
N ALA A 206 30.71 17.17 16.85
CA ALA A 206 30.55 17.66 18.23
C ALA A 206 29.45 16.89 18.96
N ARG A 207 29.74 16.46 20.19
CA ARG A 207 28.81 15.92 21.18
C ARG A 207 27.35 16.33 20.92
N ALA A 208 26.49 15.36 20.61
CA ALA A 208 25.05 15.57 20.64
C ALA A 208 24.63 15.90 22.09
N ASP A 209 24.62 17.19 22.44
CA ASP A 209 24.12 17.67 23.71
C ASP A 209 22.72 17.09 23.95
N ALA A 210 22.36 16.85 25.22
CA ALA A 210 21.03 16.37 25.59
C ALA A 210 19.90 17.20 24.97
N LYS A 211 20.16 18.49 24.70
CA LYS A 211 19.27 19.41 23.97
C LYS A 211 18.96 18.95 22.55
N TRP A 212 19.98 18.61 21.75
CA TRP A 212 19.79 18.14 20.36
C TRP A 212 19.05 16.81 20.31
N ARG A 213 19.36 15.89 21.23
CA ARG A 213 18.64 14.61 21.36
C ARG A 213 17.17 14.85 21.74
N GLY A 214 16.90 15.81 22.62
CA GLY A 214 15.55 16.24 22.99
C GLY A 214 14.78 16.83 21.81
N LEU A 215 15.42 17.66 20.98
CA LEU A 215 14.81 18.24 19.79
C LEU A 215 14.42 17.18 18.74
N ILE A 216 15.27 16.19 18.50
CA ILE A 216 14.97 15.07 17.58
C ILE A 216 13.79 14.24 18.09
N VAL A 217 13.75 13.92 19.39
CA VAL A 217 12.62 13.17 19.96
C VAL A 217 11.33 14.00 19.91
N LEU A 218 11.41 15.31 20.16
CA LEU A 218 10.28 16.22 20.07
C LEU A 218 9.74 16.29 18.63
N GLU A 219 10.61 16.45 17.63
CA GLU A 219 10.25 16.50 16.21
C GLU A 219 9.52 15.22 15.77
N ARG A 220 10.11 14.05 16.04
CA ARG A 220 9.49 12.76 15.69
C ARG A 220 8.14 12.56 16.38
N THR A 221 8.03 12.95 17.65
CA THR A 221 6.77 12.84 18.41
C THR A 221 5.73 13.82 17.86
N ALA A 222 6.14 15.05 17.54
CA ALA A 222 5.27 16.06 16.95
C ALA A 222 4.77 15.64 15.57
N LEU A 223 5.60 15.02 14.74
CA LEU A 223 5.19 14.49 13.44
C LEU A 223 4.14 13.39 13.59
N VAL A 224 4.39 12.41 14.46
CA VAL A 224 3.41 11.32 14.70
C VAL A 224 2.11 11.88 15.25
N ALA A 225 2.17 12.84 16.17
CA ALA A 225 0.99 13.52 16.69
C ALA A 225 0.24 14.29 15.60
N ALA A 226 0.94 15.00 14.71
CA ALA A 226 0.34 15.72 13.60
C ALA A 226 -0.38 14.77 12.63
N VAL A 227 0.25 13.63 12.29
CA VAL A 227 -0.40 12.59 11.46
C VAL A 227 -1.64 12.03 12.15
N ALA A 228 -1.59 11.77 13.46
CA ALA A 228 -2.73 11.30 14.22
C ALA A 228 -3.88 12.32 14.25
N VAL A 229 -3.57 13.61 14.41
CA VAL A 229 -4.57 14.69 14.35
C VAL A 229 -5.22 14.74 12.98
N VAL A 230 -4.45 14.67 11.89
CA VAL A 230 -4.99 14.64 10.53
C VAL A 230 -5.90 13.43 10.33
N ALA A 231 -5.51 12.24 10.82
CA ALA A 231 -6.31 11.03 10.74
C ALA A 231 -7.65 11.13 11.50
N VAL A 232 -7.72 11.94 12.57
CA VAL A 232 -8.96 12.20 13.30
C VAL A 232 -9.83 13.26 12.61
N LEU A 233 -9.21 14.29 12.01
CA LEU A 233 -9.93 15.38 11.36
C LEU A 233 -10.50 15.01 9.98
N VAL A 234 -9.86 14.09 9.26
CA VAL A 234 -10.25 13.66 7.91
C VAL A 234 -10.48 12.14 7.88
N PRO A 235 -11.66 11.65 8.30
CA PRO A 235 -11.94 10.21 8.36
C PRO A 235 -12.25 9.59 6.98
N ASP A 236 -12.36 10.40 5.92
CA ASP A 236 -12.66 9.92 4.56
C ASP A 236 -11.41 9.34 3.88
N PHE A 237 -11.22 8.03 4.04
CA PHE A 237 -10.11 7.28 3.45
C PHE A 237 -9.99 7.48 1.94
N SER A 238 -11.06 7.22 1.18
CA SER A 238 -11.02 7.28 -0.28
C SER A 238 -10.80 8.68 -0.83
N ALA A 239 -11.35 9.72 -0.18
CA ALA A 239 -11.10 11.09 -0.60
C ALA A 239 -9.63 11.48 -0.38
N SER A 240 -9.06 11.09 0.77
CA SER A 240 -7.67 11.36 1.13
C SER A 240 -6.70 10.65 0.18
N MET A 241 -6.94 9.36 -0.09
CA MET A 241 -6.12 8.56 -1.00
C MET A 241 -6.27 8.99 -2.46
N ALA A 242 -7.47 9.36 -2.89
CA ALA A 242 -7.69 9.88 -4.24
C ALA A 242 -7.00 11.23 -4.46
N PHE A 243 -7.04 12.12 -3.45
CA PHE A 243 -6.29 13.37 -3.48
C PHE A 243 -4.78 13.11 -3.53
N LEU A 244 -4.26 12.25 -2.66
CA LEU A 244 -2.84 11.91 -2.61
C LEU A 244 -2.34 11.33 -3.94
N GLY A 245 -3.08 10.38 -4.53
CA GLY A 245 -2.74 9.76 -5.81
C GLY A 245 -2.84 10.71 -6.98
N SER A 246 -3.84 11.60 -6.99
CA SER A 246 -3.93 12.64 -8.03
C SER A 246 -2.79 13.65 -7.90
N PHE A 247 -2.51 14.13 -6.69
CA PHE A 247 -1.43 15.08 -6.42
C PHE A 247 -0.06 14.50 -6.79
N SER A 248 0.26 13.27 -6.36
CA SER A 248 1.55 12.65 -6.66
C SER A 248 1.74 12.37 -8.15
N ALA A 249 0.66 12.05 -8.88
CA ALA A 249 0.70 11.80 -10.31
C ALA A 249 0.97 13.05 -11.18
N PHE A 250 0.71 14.26 -10.65
CA PHE A 250 0.94 15.51 -11.39
C PHE A 250 2.18 16.28 -10.92
N VAL A 251 2.72 15.97 -9.73
CA VAL A 251 3.88 16.66 -9.15
C VAL A 251 5.20 15.95 -9.46
N LEU A 252 5.18 14.64 -9.71
CA LEU A 252 6.34 13.80 -10.09
C LEU A 252 6.33 13.49 -11.60
#